data_AF-A0A257ZCT8-F1
#
_entry.id   AF-A0A257ZCT8-F1
#
_cell.length_a   1.000
_cell.length_b   1.000
_cell.length_c   1.000
_cell.angle_alpha   90.00
_cell.angle_beta   90.00
_cell.angle_gamma   90.00
#
_symmetry.space_group_name_H-M   'P 1'
#
loop_
_entity.id
_entity.type
_entity.pdbx_description
1 polymer ?
#
loop_
_entity_poly.entity_id
_entity_poly.type
_entity_poly.pdbx_seq_one_letter_code
_entity_poly.pdbx_strand_id
1 'polypeptide(L)'
;KKAGLANIDREAMTDLATLARALDPGDFRQTLEKIALYKYRDPSPLTPAEVAAMAPATIEAEVDDLIDAVAEARAEAIGPLFRRLEGQGVLPVTICIGALRHFRILHAAATDPQGPGAGIQKARVNFKKKDAMGRQAGLWGTERLEGAVALLLDTDLALRSSSRAPGLAVMERALIRIAMSRR
;
A
#
# COMPACT_ATOMS: atom_id res chain seq x y z
N LYS A 1 2.40 -29.70 -5.34
CA LYS A 1 1.69 -30.97 -5.66
C LYS A 1 0.27 -30.77 -6.20
N LYS A 2 -0.70 -30.18 -5.48
CA LYS A 2 -2.05 -29.92 -6.06
C LYS A 2 -2.04 -29.00 -7.29
N ALA A 3 -1.13 -28.02 -7.32
CA ALA A 3 -0.96 -27.11 -8.45
C ALA A 3 0.00 -27.62 -9.55
N GLY A 4 0.36 -28.91 -9.60
CA GLY A 4 1.21 -29.45 -10.69
C GLY A 4 2.70 -29.05 -10.68
N LEU A 5 3.14 -28.11 -9.84
CA LEU A 5 4.56 -27.81 -9.62
C LEU A 5 5.32 -29.01 -9.05
N ALA A 6 6.29 -29.51 -9.81
CA ALA A 6 7.08 -30.70 -9.49
C ALA A 6 8.59 -30.41 -9.34
N ASN A 7 9.13 -29.50 -10.15
CA ASN A 7 10.56 -29.20 -10.20
C ASN A 7 10.81 -27.78 -9.65
N ILE A 8 11.06 -27.67 -8.34
CA ILE A 8 11.24 -26.39 -7.64
C ILE A 8 12.66 -26.35 -7.07
N ASP A 9 13.42 -25.31 -7.39
CA ASP A 9 14.72 -25.08 -6.80
C ASP A 9 14.61 -24.84 -5.28
N ARG A 10 15.67 -25.15 -4.52
CA ARG A 10 15.67 -25.02 -3.06
C ARG A 10 15.48 -23.56 -2.62
N GLU A 11 16.11 -22.61 -3.29
CA GLU A 11 15.97 -21.18 -2.99
C GLU A 11 14.57 -20.68 -3.37
N ALA A 12 14.04 -21.12 -4.51
CA ALA A 12 12.67 -20.82 -4.92
C ALA A 12 11.63 -21.35 -3.92
N MET A 13 11.89 -22.51 -3.29
CA MET A 13 11.04 -23.04 -2.22
C MET A 13 11.09 -22.16 -0.96
N THR A 14 12.25 -21.60 -0.62
CA THR A 14 12.39 -20.64 0.49
C THR A 14 11.60 -19.36 0.22
N ASP A 15 11.63 -18.86 -1.01
CA ASP A 15 10.87 -17.67 -1.42
C ASP A 15 9.36 -17.93 -1.39
N LEU A 16 8.91 -19.08 -1.91
CA LEU A 16 7.50 -19.49 -1.81
C LEU A 16 7.03 -19.61 -0.36
N ALA A 17 7.86 -20.15 0.54
CA ALA A 17 7.54 -20.22 1.96
C ALA A 17 7.50 -18.83 2.62
N THR A 18 8.30 -17.88 2.12
CA THR A 18 8.27 -16.49 2.56
C THR A 18 6.99 -15.79 2.10
N LEU A 19 6.62 -15.96 0.83
CA LEU A 19 5.35 -15.48 0.28
C LEU A 19 4.14 -16.07 1.02
N ALA A 20 4.17 -17.37 1.35
CA ALA A 20 3.09 -18.03 2.09
C ALA A 20 2.84 -17.42 3.49
N ARG A 21 3.86 -16.81 4.10
CA ARG A 21 3.73 -16.12 5.40
C ARG A 21 3.37 -14.64 5.24
N ALA A 22 3.67 -14.05 4.09
CA ALA A 22 3.48 -12.63 3.80
C ALA A 22 2.11 -12.33 3.17
N LEU A 23 1.51 -13.31 2.50
CA LEU A 23 0.25 -13.17 1.76
C LEU A 23 -0.91 -13.85 2.50
N ASP A 24 -2.10 -13.32 2.29
CA ASP A 24 -3.32 -14.01 2.72
C ASP A 24 -3.49 -15.35 1.99
N PRO A 25 -4.21 -16.33 2.57
CA PRO A 25 -4.38 -17.65 1.95
C PRO A 25 -5.00 -17.64 0.54
N GLY A 26 -5.77 -16.61 0.20
CA GLY A 26 -6.33 -16.40 -1.15
C GLY A 26 -5.28 -15.96 -2.15
N ASP A 27 -4.55 -14.89 -1.85
CA ASP A 27 -3.50 -14.31 -2.69
C ASP A 27 -2.35 -15.30 -2.93
N PHE A 28 -1.95 -16.04 -1.88
CA PHE A 28 -0.94 -17.07 -2.02
C PHE A 28 -1.41 -18.19 -2.97
N ARG A 29 -2.68 -18.58 -2.92
CA ARG A 29 -3.25 -19.61 -3.82
C ARG A 29 -3.24 -19.13 -5.26
N GLN A 30 -3.68 -17.90 -5.51
CA GLN A 30 -3.67 -17.30 -6.85
C GLN A 30 -2.25 -17.17 -7.41
N THR A 31 -1.30 -16.81 -6.55
CA THR A 31 0.14 -16.75 -6.89
C THR A 31 0.66 -18.13 -7.28
N LEU A 32 0.36 -19.16 -6.49
CA LEU A 32 0.75 -20.54 -6.80
C LEU A 32 0.12 -21.03 -8.11
N GLU A 33 -1.13 -20.68 -8.39
CA GLU A 33 -1.81 -21.02 -9.65
C GLU A 33 -1.13 -20.32 -10.85
N LYS A 34 -0.79 -19.03 -10.72
CA LYS A 34 -0.05 -18.29 -11.75
C LYS A 34 1.32 -18.93 -12.03
N ILE A 35 2.07 -19.26 -10.97
CA ILE A 35 3.38 -19.93 -11.08
C ILE A 35 3.24 -21.31 -11.72
N ALA A 36 2.19 -22.05 -11.36
CA ALA A 36 1.90 -23.36 -11.96
C ALA A 36 1.56 -23.28 -13.45
N LEU A 37 0.78 -22.27 -13.85
CA LEU A 37 0.45 -22.01 -15.25
C LEU A 37 1.69 -21.60 -16.04
N TYR A 38 2.55 -20.76 -15.47
CA TYR A 38 3.81 -20.36 -16.08
C TYR A 38 4.75 -21.55 -16.33
N LYS A 39 4.87 -22.47 -15.35
CA LYS A 39 5.68 -23.71 -15.49
C LYS A 39 4.94 -24.87 -16.17
N TYR A 40 3.78 -24.62 -16.78
CA TYR A 40 3.02 -25.69 -17.42
C TYR A 40 3.79 -26.26 -18.63
N ARG A 41 4.15 -27.55 -18.55
CA ARG A 41 4.99 -28.27 -19.54
C ARG A 41 6.42 -27.72 -19.70
N ASP A 42 6.88 -26.92 -18.76
CA ASP A 42 8.28 -26.50 -18.67
C ASP A 42 9.06 -27.51 -17.81
N PRO A 43 10.07 -28.22 -18.36
CA PRO A 43 10.87 -29.17 -17.60
C PRO A 43 11.91 -28.48 -16.70
N SER A 44 12.20 -27.19 -16.90
CA SER A 44 13.20 -26.46 -16.13
C SER A 44 12.75 -26.24 -14.68
N PRO A 45 13.67 -26.24 -13.71
CA PRO A 45 13.33 -25.95 -12.32
C PRO A 45 12.82 -24.51 -12.18
N LEU A 46 11.80 -24.31 -11.33
CA LEU A 46 11.38 -22.97 -10.91
C LEU A 46 12.51 -22.30 -10.15
N THR A 47 12.92 -21.14 -10.63
CA THR A 47 14.03 -20.34 -10.10
C THR A 47 13.53 -19.24 -9.13
N PRO A 48 14.39 -18.75 -8.22
CA PRO A 48 14.08 -17.61 -7.35
C PRO A 48 13.64 -16.36 -8.13
N ALA A 49 14.30 -16.06 -9.25
CA ALA A 49 13.99 -14.89 -10.08
C ALA A 49 12.57 -14.96 -10.67
N GLU A 50 12.14 -16.15 -11.09
CA GLU A 50 10.77 -16.38 -11.58
C GLU A 50 9.74 -16.27 -10.45
N VAL A 51 10.05 -16.75 -9.25
CA VAL A 51 9.19 -16.56 -8.06
C VAL A 51 9.06 -15.09 -7.72
N ALA A 52 10.15 -14.33 -7.70
CA ALA A 52 10.14 -12.90 -7.43
C ALA A 52 9.36 -12.11 -8.50
N ALA A 53 9.51 -12.46 -9.78
CA ALA A 53 8.77 -11.82 -10.87
C ALA A 53 7.27 -12.13 -10.86
N MET A 54 6.88 -13.28 -10.29
CA MET A 54 5.48 -13.72 -10.22
C MET A 54 4.84 -13.49 -8.86
N ALA A 55 5.62 -13.13 -7.85
CA ALA A 55 5.13 -12.71 -6.55
C ALA A 55 4.08 -11.61 -6.76
N PRO A 56 2.93 -11.69 -6.09
CA PRO A 56 1.94 -10.65 -6.18
C PRO A 56 2.55 -9.42 -5.51
N ALA A 57 2.58 -8.31 -6.23
CA ALA A 57 2.50 -7.05 -5.54
C ALA A 57 1.10 -7.02 -4.92
N THR A 58 1.01 -7.12 -3.60
CA THR A 58 -0.32 -7.01 -2.98
C THR A 58 -0.80 -5.59 -3.24
N ILE A 59 -2.02 -5.47 -3.76
CA ILE A 59 -2.64 -4.17 -4.02
C ILE A 59 -2.57 -3.30 -2.76
N GLU A 60 -2.73 -3.92 -1.59
CA GLU A 60 -2.62 -3.23 -0.30
C GLU A 60 -1.20 -2.69 -0.02
N ALA A 61 -0.14 -3.44 -0.35
CA ALA A 61 1.24 -2.94 -0.20
C ALA A 61 1.56 -1.80 -1.16
N GLU A 62 1.07 -1.85 -2.41
CA GLU A 62 1.30 -0.75 -3.35
C GLU A 62 0.49 0.51 -3.02
N VAL A 63 -0.72 0.34 -2.49
CA VAL A 63 -1.52 1.46 -1.96
C VAL A 63 -0.80 2.08 -0.77
N ASP A 64 -0.24 1.25 0.11
CA ASP A 64 0.57 1.71 1.24
C ASP A 64 1.83 2.45 0.76
N ASP A 65 2.55 1.97 -0.25
CA ASP A 65 3.73 2.66 -0.82
C ASP A 65 3.38 4.06 -1.36
N LEU A 66 2.22 4.19 -2.03
CA LEU A 66 1.70 5.47 -2.48
C LEU A 66 1.39 6.39 -1.29
N ILE A 67 0.73 5.88 -0.26
CA ILE A 67 0.37 6.66 0.93
C ILE A 67 1.62 7.11 1.69
N ASP A 68 2.61 6.23 1.83
CA ASP A 68 3.89 6.55 2.46
C ASP A 68 4.63 7.64 1.67
N ALA A 69 4.62 7.58 0.34
CA ALA A 69 5.20 8.65 -0.50
C ALA A 69 4.51 10.01 -0.28
N VAL A 70 3.19 10.01 -0.13
CA VAL A 70 2.40 11.22 0.19
C VAL A 70 2.75 11.75 1.58
N ALA A 71 2.78 10.87 2.59
CA ALA A 71 3.14 11.23 3.96
C ALA A 71 4.59 11.72 4.07
N GLU A 72 5.47 11.30 3.18
CA GLU A 72 6.86 11.75 3.11
C GLU A 72 7.06 12.99 2.20
N ALA A 73 5.98 13.58 1.66
CA ALA A 73 6.02 14.69 0.69
C ALA A 73 6.89 14.45 -0.55
N ARG A 74 7.01 13.20 -0.98
CA ARG A 74 7.69 12.80 -2.22
C ARG A 74 6.75 12.97 -3.41
N ALA A 75 6.38 14.22 -3.70
CA ALA A 75 5.40 14.55 -4.74
C ALA A 75 5.78 13.98 -6.11
N GLU A 76 7.06 13.95 -6.48
CA GLU A 76 7.52 13.35 -7.73
C GLU A 76 7.26 11.83 -7.85
N ALA A 77 7.14 11.12 -6.72
CA ALA A 77 6.90 9.68 -6.71
C ALA A 77 5.40 9.32 -6.85
N ILE A 78 4.49 10.27 -6.60
CA ILE A 78 3.04 10.03 -6.58
C ILE A 78 2.54 9.57 -7.95
N GLY A 79 2.83 10.33 -9.01
CA GLY A 79 2.32 10.03 -10.36
C GLY A 79 2.69 8.63 -10.87
N PRO A 80 3.97 8.20 -10.81
CA PRO A 80 4.36 6.84 -11.19
C PRO A 80 3.67 5.74 -10.37
N LEU A 81 3.58 5.88 -9.05
CA LEU A 81 2.90 4.92 -8.17
C LEU A 81 1.39 4.87 -8.44
N PHE A 82 0.77 6.03 -8.64
CA PHE A 82 -0.65 6.15 -8.93
C PHE A 82 -1.02 5.49 -10.27
N ARG A 83 -0.24 5.73 -11.33
CA ARG A 83 -0.45 5.08 -12.64
C ARG A 83 -0.30 3.56 -12.58
N ARG A 84 0.58 3.04 -11.73
CA ARG A 84 0.73 1.59 -11.53
C ARG A 84 -0.54 1.00 -10.92
N LEU A 85 -1.08 1.63 -9.87
CA LEU A 85 -2.34 1.23 -9.22
C LEU A 85 -3.54 1.35 -10.17
N GLU A 86 -3.60 2.42 -10.97
CA GLU A 86 -4.61 2.59 -12.03
C GLU A 86 -4.55 1.44 -13.05
N GLY A 87 -3.35 1.08 -13.52
CA GLY A 87 -3.15 -0.04 -14.45
C GLY A 87 -3.54 -1.41 -13.85
N GLN A 88 -3.56 -1.53 -12.53
CA GLN A 88 -4.03 -2.72 -11.82
C GLN A 88 -5.54 -2.70 -11.55
N GLY A 89 -6.25 -1.65 -11.95
CA GLY A 89 -7.70 -1.50 -11.73
C GLY A 89 -8.07 -1.14 -10.30
N VAL A 90 -7.14 -0.59 -9.52
CA VAL A 90 -7.41 -0.16 -8.14
C VAL A 90 -8.37 1.02 -8.15
N LEU A 91 -9.46 0.90 -7.39
CA LEU A 91 -10.48 1.93 -7.32
C LEU A 91 -9.99 3.15 -6.53
N PRO A 92 -10.34 4.39 -6.93
CA PRO A 92 -9.95 5.60 -6.20
C PRO A 92 -10.47 5.61 -4.75
N VAL A 93 -11.63 5.02 -4.50
CA VAL A 93 -12.21 4.87 -3.15
C VAL A 93 -11.32 4.00 -2.26
N THR A 94 -10.71 2.94 -2.80
CA THR A 94 -9.78 2.07 -2.04
C THR A 94 -8.56 2.87 -1.58
N ILE A 95 -7.99 3.68 -2.48
CA ILE A 95 -6.85 4.57 -2.17
C ILE A 95 -7.26 5.59 -1.09
N CYS A 96 -8.46 6.18 -1.22
CA CYS A 96 -8.98 7.15 -0.27
C CYS A 96 -9.14 6.56 1.15
N ILE A 97 -9.67 5.34 1.25
CA ILE A 97 -9.83 4.62 2.53
C ILE A 97 -8.47 4.36 3.18
N GLY A 98 -7.49 3.89 2.41
CA GLY A 98 -6.13 3.66 2.89
C GLY A 98 -5.49 4.96 3.41
N ALA A 99 -5.56 6.03 2.61
CA ALA A 99 -5.02 7.33 2.98
C ALA A 99 -5.69 7.88 4.25
N LEU A 100 -7.02 7.83 4.34
CA LEU A 100 -7.76 8.27 5.54
C LEU A 100 -7.33 7.49 6.78
N ARG A 101 -7.20 6.17 6.67
CA ARG A 101 -6.73 5.32 7.78
C ARG A 101 -5.35 5.78 8.26
N HIS A 102 -4.40 5.94 7.34
CA HIS A 102 -3.04 6.35 7.64
C HIS A 102 -2.97 7.71 8.31
N PHE A 103 -3.56 8.73 7.69
CA PHE A 103 -3.52 10.10 8.20
C PHE A 103 -4.26 10.28 9.53
N ARG A 104 -5.32 9.51 9.78
CA ARG A 104 -5.98 9.50 11.11
C ARG A 104 -5.11 8.86 12.19
N ILE A 105 -4.32 7.83 11.85
CA ILE A 105 -3.34 7.25 12.78
C ILE A 105 -2.22 8.26 13.08
N LEU A 106 -1.69 8.94 12.04
CA LEU A 106 -0.70 9.99 12.24
C LEU A 106 -1.24 11.12 13.11
N HIS A 107 -2.48 11.57 12.85
CA HIS A 107 -3.14 12.61 13.63
C HIS A 107 -3.28 12.19 15.10
N ALA A 108 -3.84 11.00 15.35
CA ALA A 108 -3.98 10.47 16.70
C ALA A 108 -2.63 10.39 17.44
N ALA A 109 -1.57 9.96 16.74
CA ALA A 109 -0.23 9.93 17.29
C ALA A 109 0.29 11.35 17.60
N ALA A 110 0.14 12.30 16.68
CA ALA A 110 0.60 13.68 16.85
C ALA A 110 -0.11 14.41 18.00
N THR A 111 -1.36 14.05 18.29
CA THR A 111 -2.13 14.60 19.41
C THR A 111 -1.91 13.90 20.75
N ASP A 112 -1.07 12.86 20.81
CA ASP A 112 -0.82 12.15 22.07
C ASP A 112 -0.09 13.06 23.07
N PRO A 113 -0.54 13.16 24.34
CA PRO A 113 0.10 13.99 25.36
C PRO A 113 1.57 13.64 25.64
N GLN A 114 1.98 12.39 25.37
CA GLN A 114 3.36 11.92 25.53
C GLN A 114 4.19 12.07 24.24
N GLY A 115 3.61 12.68 23.21
CA GLY A 115 4.23 12.98 21.93
C GLY A 115 4.03 11.91 20.85
N PRO A 116 4.37 12.23 19.59
CA PRO A 116 4.10 11.39 18.42
C PRO A 116 4.66 9.96 18.51
N GLY A 117 5.87 9.82 19.10
CA GLY A 117 6.51 8.52 19.30
C GLY A 117 5.74 7.61 20.25
N ALA A 118 5.24 8.15 21.37
CA ALA A 118 4.43 7.38 22.30
C ALA A 118 3.05 7.06 21.71
N GLY A 119 2.45 8.02 21.01
CA GLY A 119 1.17 7.85 20.33
C GLY A 119 1.19 6.73 19.29
N ILE A 120 2.22 6.67 18.44
CA ILE A 120 2.32 5.61 17.41
C ILE A 120 2.55 4.23 18.02
N GLN A 121 3.22 4.14 19.18
CA GLN A 121 3.40 2.87 19.87
C GLN A 121 2.08 2.28 20.37
N LYS A 122 1.11 3.12 20.74
CA LYS A 122 -0.26 2.73 21.13
C LYS A 122 -1.12 2.34 19.91
N ALA A 123 -0.78 2.82 18.72
CA ALA A 123 -1.53 2.53 17.51
C ALA A 123 -1.45 1.04 17.11
N ARG A 124 -2.58 0.50 16.64
CA ARG A 124 -2.68 -0.87 16.11
C ARG A 124 -2.21 -0.90 14.65
N VAL A 125 -0.91 -0.72 14.45
CA VAL A 125 -0.24 -0.81 13.14
C VAL A 125 0.87 -1.86 13.18
N ASN A 126 1.27 -2.34 12.00
CA ASN A 126 2.39 -3.27 11.87
C ASN A 126 3.64 -2.69 12.55
N PHE A 127 4.28 -3.47 13.41
CA PHE A 127 5.46 -3.05 14.17
C PHE A 127 6.58 -2.50 13.28
N LYS A 128 6.75 -3.04 12.06
CA LYS A 128 7.75 -2.58 11.09
C LYS A 128 7.51 -1.15 10.60
N LYS A 129 6.25 -0.68 10.64
CA LYS A 129 5.85 0.66 10.19
C LYS A 129 5.84 1.69 11.32
N LYS A 130 5.83 1.26 12.59
CA LYS A 130 5.70 2.16 13.75
C LYS A 130 6.74 3.27 13.77
N ASP A 131 8.01 2.92 13.54
CA ASP A 131 9.09 3.91 13.57
C ASP A 131 8.98 4.93 12.43
N ALA A 132 8.65 4.46 11.22
CA ALA A 132 8.44 5.33 10.07
C ALA A 132 7.25 6.27 10.27
N MET A 133 6.10 5.72 10.68
CA MET A 133 4.90 6.50 10.96
C MET A 133 5.07 7.45 12.15
N GLY A 134 5.85 7.08 13.16
CA GLY A 134 6.19 7.98 14.27
C GLY A 134 6.96 9.21 13.80
N ARG A 135 7.93 9.02 12.90
CA ARG A 135 8.64 10.14 12.26
C ARG A 135 7.70 10.99 11.40
N GLN A 136 6.85 10.35 10.60
CA GLN A 136 5.85 11.06 9.78
C GLN A 136 4.94 11.92 10.69
N ALA A 137 4.36 11.37 11.75
CA ALA A 137 3.49 12.11 12.66
C ALA A 137 4.19 13.34 13.27
N GLY A 138 5.45 13.20 13.68
CA GLY A 138 6.25 14.32 14.17
C GLY A 138 6.58 15.39 13.13
N LEU A 139 6.82 14.99 11.87
CA LEU A 139 7.15 15.92 10.79
C LEU A 139 5.95 16.72 10.28
N TRP A 140 4.74 16.16 10.36
CA TRP A 140 3.54 16.84 9.89
C TRP A 140 3.02 17.88 10.89
N GLY A 141 2.96 17.50 12.18
CA GLY A 141 2.27 18.28 13.21
C GLY A 141 0.74 18.23 13.05
N THR A 142 0.02 18.62 14.11
CA THR A 142 -1.44 18.42 14.21
C THR A 142 -2.24 19.17 13.15
N GLU A 143 -2.02 20.47 12.98
CA GLU A 143 -2.80 21.33 12.08
C GLU A 143 -2.77 20.83 10.62
N ARG A 144 -1.58 20.48 10.12
CA ARG A 144 -1.45 19.95 8.76
C ARG A 144 -2.12 18.58 8.60
N LEU A 145 -2.10 17.75 9.65
CA LEU A 145 -2.79 16.45 9.65
C LEU A 145 -4.30 16.63 9.65
N GLU A 146 -4.84 17.58 10.41
CA GLU A 146 -6.27 17.94 10.37
C GLU A 146 -6.68 18.40 8.97
N GLY A 147 -5.90 19.28 8.34
CA GLY A 147 -6.14 19.74 6.97
C GLY A 147 -6.08 18.59 5.95
N ALA A 148 -5.12 17.68 6.07
CA ALA A 148 -5.02 16.50 5.21
C ALA A 148 -6.24 15.56 5.39
N VAL A 149 -6.65 15.31 6.63
CA VAL A 149 -7.84 14.48 6.94
C VAL A 149 -9.10 15.13 6.39
N ALA A 150 -9.28 16.45 6.55
CA ALA A 150 -10.42 17.18 6.00
C ALA A 150 -10.50 17.05 4.47
N LEU A 151 -9.39 17.31 3.77
CA LEU A 151 -9.33 17.19 2.31
C LEU A 151 -9.64 15.75 1.83
N LEU A 152 -9.19 14.73 2.57
CA LEU A 152 -9.50 13.34 2.26
C LEU A 152 -10.97 12.99 2.49
N LEU A 153 -11.62 13.55 3.53
CA LEU A 153 -13.05 13.36 3.77
C LEU A 153 -13.90 13.99 2.68
N ASP A 154 -13.55 15.22 2.25
CA ASP A 154 -14.21 15.89 1.13
C ASP A 154 -14.03 15.10 -0.18
N THR A 155 -12.84 14.51 -0.36
CA THR A 155 -12.53 13.66 -1.52
C THR A 155 -13.37 12.38 -1.49
N ASP A 156 -13.47 11.69 -0.35
CA ASP A 156 -14.31 10.49 -0.21
C ASP A 156 -15.78 10.79 -0.52
N LEU A 157 -16.31 11.92 -0.01
CA LEU A 157 -17.66 12.37 -0.32
C LEU A 157 -17.84 12.61 -1.83
N ALA A 158 -16.89 13.30 -2.46
CA ALA A 158 -16.94 13.57 -3.90
C ALA A 158 -16.92 12.26 -4.72
N LEU A 159 -16.10 11.28 -4.34
CA LEU A 159 -15.99 9.97 -5.01
C LEU A 159 -17.27 9.13 -4.89
N ARG A 160 -18.06 9.32 -3.83
CA ARG A 160 -19.32 8.58 -3.58
C ARG A 160 -20.56 9.32 -4.06
N SER A 161 -20.44 10.60 -4.40
CA SER A 161 -21.53 11.42 -4.90
C SER A 161 -21.89 11.08 -6.36
N SER A 162 -22.98 11.67 -6.87
CA SER A 162 -23.37 11.61 -8.28
C SER A 162 -22.48 12.46 -9.22
N SER A 163 -21.27 12.81 -8.78
CA SER A 163 -20.31 13.58 -9.56
C SER A 163 -19.93 12.87 -10.86
N ARG A 164 -19.76 13.66 -11.92
CA ARG A 164 -19.26 13.18 -13.23
C ARG A 164 -17.75 13.32 -13.39
N ALA A 165 -17.06 13.86 -12.37
CA ALA A 165 -15.61 14.02 -12.43
C ALA A 165 -14.92 12.64 -12.43
N PRO A 166 -13.83 12.45 -13.20
CA PRO A 166 -13.06 11.22 -13.16
C PRO A 166 -12.48 10.97 -11.76
N GLY A 167 -12.95 9.93 -11.07
CA GLY A 167 -12.61 9.70 -9.66
C GLY A 167 -11.11 9.53 -9.41
N LEU A 168 -10.39 8.86 -10.31
CA LEU A 168 -8.94 8.70 -10.22
C LEU A 168 -8.21 10.05 -10.29
N ALA A 169 -8.58 10.95 -11.21
CA ALA A 169 -7.97 12.27 -11.30
C ALA A 169 -8.27 13.15 -10.06
N VAL A 170 -9.47 13.03 -9.48
CA VAL A 170 -9.82 13.71 -8.23
C VAL A 170 -8.94 13.22 -7.09
N MET A 171 -8.76 11.90 -6.97
CA MET A 171 -7.94 11.27 -5.94
C MET A 171 -6.46 11.63 -6.09
N GLU A 172 -5.87 11.51 -7.29
CA GLU A 172 -4.47 11.86 -7.56
C GLU A 172 -4.18 13.32 -7.19
N ARG A 173 -5.04 14.24 -7.62
CA ARG A 173 -4.90 15.66 -7.29
C ARG A 173 -4.97 15.92 -5.79
N ALA A 174 -5.84 15.21 -5.06
CA ALA A 174 -5.92 15.33 -3.60
C ALA A 174 -4.61 14.89 -2.93
N LEU A 175 -4.06 13.74 -3.33
CA LEU A 175 -2.79 13.23 -2.80
C LEU A 175 -1.61 14.18 -3.07
N ILE A 176 -1.53 14.76 -4.27
CA ILE A 176 -0.49 15.76 -4.61
C ILE A 176 -0.62 16.99 -3.72
N ARG A 177 -1.83 17.51 -3.53
CA ARG A 177 -2.07 18.68 -2.65
C ARG A 177 -1.66 18.40 -1.20
N ILE A 178 -1.99 17.22 -0.69
CA ILE A 178 -1.57 16.78 0.65
C ILE A 178 -0.04 16.73 0.73
N ALA A 179 0.63 16.07 -0.21
CA ALA A 179 2.09 15.99 -0.20
C ALA A 179 2.77 17.38 -0.24
N MET A 180 2.18 18.34 -0.97
CA MET A 180 2.70 19.71 -1.04
C MET A 180 2.46 20.53 0.24
N SER A 181 1.42 20.26 1.01
CA SER A 181 1.10 21.03 2.23
C SER A 181 1.99 20.71 3.43
N ARG A 182 2.72 19.58 3.39
CA ARG A 182 3.73 19.21 4.41
C ARG A 182 4.98 20.09 4.36
N ARG A 183 5.29 20.66 3.19
CA ARG A 183 6.50 21.47 2.98
C ARG A 183 6.52 22.73 3.85
#